data_AF-A0A975C947-F1
#
_entry.id   AF-A0A975C947-F1
#
_cell.length_a   1.000
_cell.length_b   1.000
_cell.length_c   1.000
_cell.angle_alpha   90.00
_cell.angle_beta   90.00
_cell.angle_gamma   90.00
#
_symmetry.space_group_name_H-M   'P 1'
#
loop_
_entity.id
_entity.type
_entity.pdbx_description
1 polymer ?
#
loop_
_entity_poly.entity_id
_entity_poly.type
_entity_poly.pdbx_seq_one_letter_code
_entity_poly.pdbx_strand_id
1 'polypeptide(L)'
;MKLRLTLGIILISILIGCSPTTESVSEHPVSSINQDQQSPEKKMYPQDDAIAAFNRNKHYSDYEVTDYVVVKDDALPMLKAVISFYDHIENNSCNLAFIYGDTIQRIGFAVNETDGVKTYEIADNSRLTYVGDGAVTTSIREIDTNEIIDYKITFSYDKSTSTTNFEVVAEKPTK
;
A
#
# COMPACT_ATOMS: atom_id res chain seq x y z
N MET A 1 -39.08 29.15 -20.16
CA MET A 1 -38.08 30.22 -20.06
C MET A 1 -36.73 29.65 -20.50
N LYS A 2 -36.12 30.20 -21.56
CA LYS A 2 -34.77 29.84 -22.01
C LYS A 2 -33.78 30.73 -21.24
N LEU A 3 -32.83 30.15 -20.52
CA LEU A 3 -31.68 30.88 -20.01
C LEU A 3 -30.41 30.28 -20.63
N ARG A 4 -29.86 31.00 -21.60
CA ARG A 4 -28.50 30.80 -22.10
C ARG A 4 -27.57 31.50 -21.12
N LEU A 5 -26.54 30.82 -20.63
CA LEU A 5 -25.45 31.48 -19.92
C LEU A 5 -24.14 31.24 -20.67
N THR A 6 -23.54 32.36 -21.05
CA THR A 6 -22.37 32.53 -21.90
C THR A 6 -21.06 32.26 -21.16
N LEU A 7 -20.11 31.77 -21.97
CA LEU A 7 -18.68 31.57 -21.74
C LEU A 7 -17.96 32.77 -21.08
N GLY A 8 -16.94 32.49 -20.27
CA GLY A 8 -15.97 33.49 -19.81
C GLY A 8 -14.66 32.83 -19.35
N ILE A 9 -13.73 32.64 -20.29
CA ILE A 9 -12.34 32.24 -20.03
C ILE A 9 -11.58 33.49 -19.57
N ILE A 10 -10.94 33.44 -18.40
CA ILE A 10 -9.95 34.46 -18.00
C ILE A 10 -8.60 33.77 -17.82
N LEU A 11 -7.71 34.07 -18.76
CA LEU A 11 -6.30 33.72 -18.80
C LEU A 11 -5.53 34.84 -18.08
N ILE A 12 -4.78 34.55 -17.02
CA ILE A 12 -3.84 35.50 -16.42
C ILE A 12 -2.43 34.97 -16.61
N SER A 13 -1.69 35.64 -17.50
CA SER A 13 -0.24 35.46 -17.69
C SER A 13 0.47 36.49 -16.81
N ILE A 14 1.30 36.04 -15.86
CA ILE A 14 2.22 36.93 -15.15
C ILE A 14 3.63 36.61 -15.62
N LEU A 15 4.16 37.48 -16.46
CA LEU A 15 5.58 37.63 -16.77
C LEU A 15 6.22 38.43 -15.62
N ILE A 16 7.18 37.84 -14.90
CA ILE A 16 8.10 38.59 -14.05
C ILE A 16 9.48 38.49 -14.69
N GLY A 17 10.04 39.66 -14.98
CA GLY A 17 11.19 39.88 -15.83
C GLY A 17 12.54 39.53 -15.22
N CYS A 18 13.49 39.35 -16.14
CA CYS A 18 14.92 39.27 -15.90
C CYS A 18 15.49 40.63 -15.48
N SER A 19 16.45 40.62 -14.56
CA SER A 19 17.52 41.63 -14.49
C SER A 19 18.86 40.90 -14.45
N PRO A 20 19.82 41.24 -15.33
CA PRO A 20 21.17 40.68 -15.28
C PRO A 20 22.06 41.55 -14.39
N THR A 21 22.89 40.92 -13.55
CA THR A 21 24.05 41.58 -12.94
C THR A 21 25.29 40.75 -13.23
N THR A 22 26.28 41.45 -13.77
CA THR A 22 27.54 41.00 -14.35
C THR A 22 28.55 40.51 -13.31
N GLU A 23 29.49 39.71 -13.83
CA GLU A 23 30.55 38.85 -13.29
C GLU A 23 31.48 39.39 -12.18
N SER A 24 32.07 38.43 -11.44
CA SER A 24 33.44 38.49 -10.94
C SER A 24 34.02 37.08 -10.86
N VAL A 25 34.94 36.78 -11.78
CA VAL A 25 35.83 35.60 -11.77
C VAL A 25 36.78 35.68 -10.57
N SER A 26 37.00 34.55 -9.88
CA SER A 26 38.20 34.31 -9.08
C SER A 26 38.62 32.86 -9.22
N GLU A 27 39.87 32.67 -9.63
CA GLU A 27 40.51 31.40 -9.97
C GLU A 27 40.88 30.56 -8.72
N HIS A 28 41.07 29.26 -8.97
CA HIS A 28 41.16 28.09 -8.07
C HIS A 28 42.26 28.11 -6.96
N PRO A 29 42.26 27.11 -6.04
CA PRO A 29 42.92 25.84 -6.38
C PRO A 29 42.07 24.58 -6.12
N VAL A 30 42.28 23.62 -7.01
CA VAL A 30 41.77 22.25 -7.02
C VAL A 30 42.13 21.52 -5.72
N SER A 31 41.13 20.97 -5.03
CA SER A 31 41.35 19.87 -4.10
C SER A 31 40.28 18.80 -4.32
N SER A 32 40.73 17.73 -4.99
CA SER A 32 40.27 16.34 -4.90
C SER A 32 38.79 16.09 -4.61
N ILE A 33 38.00 16.02 -5.69
CA ILE A 33 36.70 15.35 -5.69
C ILE A 33 36.99 13.84 -5.63
N ASN A 34 36.95 13.27 -4.43
CA ASN A 34 36.48 11.91 -4.22
C ASN A 34 35.14 12.03 -3.50
N GLN A 35 34.11 12.44 -4.23
CA GLN A 35 32.75 12.10 -3.83
C GLN A 35 32.53 10.67 -4.27
N ASP A 36 32.82 9.73 -3.36
CA ASP A 36 32.19 8.42 -3.41
C ASP A 36 30.70 8.65 -3.64
N GLN A 37 30.21 8.21 -4.81
CA GLN A 37 28.80 8.02 -5.03
C GLN A 37 28.33 6.93 -4.08
N GLN A 38 28.07 7.32 -2.83
CA GLN A 38 27.17 6.55 -1.98
C GLN A 38 25.84 6.51 -2.73
N SER A 39 25.60 5.35 -3.35
CA SER A 39 24.28 4.95 -3.76
C SER A 39 23.34 5.26 -2.58
N PRO A 40 22.21 5.94 -2.77
CA PRO A 40 21.32 6.23 -1.65
C PRO A 40 20.99 4.89 -0.99
N GLU A 41 21.41 4.69 0.25
CA GLU A 41 20.99 3.53 1.01
C GLU A 41 19.46 3.51 0.95
N LYS A 42 18.89 2.44 0.37
CA LYS A 42 17.45 2.24 0.26
C LYS A 42 16.92 2.17 1.70
N LYS A 43 16.54 3.33 2.26
CA LYS A 43 16.06 3.47 3.63
C LYS A 43 14.89 2.51 3.81
N MET A 44 15.05 1.58 4.75
CA MET A 44 14.00 0.60 5.08
C MET A 44 12.75 1.36 5.52
N TYR A 45 11.59 0.95 4.99
CA TYR A 45 10.30 1.53 5.38
C TYR A 45 9.97 1.10 6.82
N PRO A 46 9.87 2.02 7.78
CA PRO A 46 9.60 1.68 9.17
C PRO A 46 8.20 1.06 9.35
N GLN A 47 8.06 0.18 10.34
CA GLN A 47 6.77 -0.36 10.78
C GLN A 47 5.78 0.75 11.17
N ASP A 48 6.24 1.71 11.98
CA ASP A 48 5.39 2.79 12.48
C ASP A 48 4.82 3.62 11.33
N ASP A 49 5.57 3.74 10.22
CA ASP A 49 5.13 4.43 9.02
C ASP A 49 4.02 3.66 8.28
N ALA A 50 4.04 2.32 8.32
CA ALA A 50 3.01 1.47 7.69
C ALA A 50 1.66 1.62 8.40
N ILE A 51 1.65 1.46 9.73
CA ILE A 51 0.43 1.58 10.54
C ILE A 51 -0.05 3.02 10.51
N ALA A 52 0.84 4.01 10.59
CA ALA A 52 0.46 5.42 10.44
C ALA A 52 -0.11 5.73 9.05
N ALA A 53 0.45 5.17 7.98
CA ALA A 53 -0.09 5.32 6.64
C ALA A 53 -1.52 4.76 6.54
N PHE A 54 -1.75 3.58 7.10
CA PHE A 54 -3.08 2.98 7.19
C PHE A 54 -4.05 3.85 8.00
N ASN A 55 -3.62 4.30 9.18
CA ASN A 55 -4.45 5.10 10.10
C ASN A 55 -4.76 6.51 9.63
N ARG A 56 -3.98 7.08 8.72
CA ARG A 56 -4.27 8.40 8.12
C ARG A 56 -5.49 8.36 7.19
N ASN A 57 -5.92 7.18 6.74
CA ASN A 57 -7.05 7.07 5.85
C ASN A 57 -8.38 7.12 6.62
N LYS A 58 -9.01 8.30 6.61
CA LYS A 58 -10.28 8.59 7.32
C LYS A 58 -11.49 7.81 6.81
N HIS A 59 -11.37 7.04 5.73
CA HIS A 59 -12.47 6.20 5.24
C HIS A 59 -12.73 4.97 6.11
N TYR A 60 -11.86 4.69 7.07
CA TYR A 60 -11.96 3.55 7.96
C TYR A 60 -12.00 4.07 9.39
N SER A 61 -13.18 4.05 10.00
CA SER A 61 -13.38 4.59 11.35
C SER A 61 -13.49 3.51 12.42
N ASP A 62 -13.60 2.24 12.03
CA ASP A 62 -13.79 1.13 12.97
C ASP A 62 -13.10 -0.15 12.50
N TYR A 63 -11.80 -0.26 12.80
CA TYR A 63 -10.99 -1.44 12.52
C TYR A 63 -9.92 -1.65 13.61
N GLU A 64 -9.39 -2.86 13.66
CA GLU A 64 -8.25 -3.23 14.52
C GLU A 64 -7.14 -3.83 13.66
N VAL A 65 -5.92 -3.29 13.71
CA VAL A 65 -4.76 -3.93 13.05
C VAL A 65 -4.36 -5.16 13.85
N THR A 66 -4.35 -6.33 13.22
CA THR A 66 -4.08 -7.62 13.88
C THR A 66 -2.67 -8.14 13.61
N ASP A 67 -2.11 -7.85 12.44
CA ASP A 67 -0.75 -8.22 12.06
C ASP A 67 -0.25 -7.32 10.91
N TYR A 68 1.05 -7.30 10.65
CA TYR A 68 1.60 -6.60 9.48
C TYR A 68 2.97 -7.17 9.09
N VAL A 69 3.35 -6.96 7.84
CA VAL A 69 4.69 -7.25 7.33
C VAL A 69 5.19 -6.08 6.48
N VAL A 70 6.40 -5.61 6.77
CA VAL A 70 7.10 -4.65 5.91
C VAL A 70 7.69 -5.39 4.72
N VAL A 71 7.48 -4.84 3.53
CA VAL A 71 7.86 -5.47 2.28
C VAL A 71 9.15 -4.87 1.73
N LYS A 72 10.04 -5.76 1.27
CA LYS A 72 11.16 -5.41 0.41
C LYS A 72 11.08 -6.27 -0.85
N ASP A 73 10.45 -5.72 -1.86
CA ASP A 73 10.33 -6.35 -3.19
C ASP A 73 10.89 -5.38 -4.23
N ASP A 74 11.87 -5.85 -5.00
CA ASP A 74 12.51 -5.07 -6.06
C ASP A 74 11.66 -5.08 -7.34
N ALA A 75 10.83 -6.10 -7.55
CA ALA A 75 9.86 -6.15 -8.65
C ALA A 75 8.66 -5.20 -8.38
N LEU A 76 8.31 -5.00 -7.10
CA LEU A 76 7.26 -4.09 -6.66
C LEU A 76 7.80 -3.02 -5.70
N PRO A 77 8.66 -2.09 -6.16
CA PRO A 77 9.36 -1.15 -5.28
C PRO A 77 8.43 -0.16 -4.55
N MET A 78 7.18 -0.04 -5.00
CA MET A 78 6.15 0.77 -4.37
C MET A 78 5.37 0.04 -3.28
N LEU A 79 5.37 -1.30 -3.23
CA LEU A 79 4.75 -2.06 -2.15
C LEU A 79 5.61 -1.95 -0.89
N LYS A 80 5.08 -1.28 0.14
CA LYS A 80 5.82 -0.94 1.37
C LYS A 80 5.50 -1.86 2.53
N ALA A 81 4.24 -2.26 2.66
CA ALA A 81 3.79 -3.14 3.71
C ALA A 81 2.48 -3.82 3.32
N VAL A 82 2.18 -4.92 3.99
CA VAL A 82 0.85 -5.55 3.99
C VAL A 82 0.37 -5.62 5.44
N ILE A 83 -0.87 -5.26 5.67
CA ILE A 83 -1.50 -5.18 6.99
C ILE A 83 -2.69 -6.14 7.02
N SER A 84 -2.74 -6.99 8.03
CA SER A 84 -3.94 -7.73 8.40
C SER A 84 -4.76 -6.91 9.39
N PHE A 85 -6.07 -6.85 9.20
CA PHE A 85 -6.94 -6.09 10.10
C PHE A 85 -8.32 -6.73 10.25
N TYR A 86 -8.92 -6.49 11.40
CA TYR A 86 -10.31 -6.75 11.69
C TYR A 86 -11.16 -5.56 11.24
N ASP A 87 -12.21 -5.81 10.46
CA ASP A 87 -13.22 -4.83 10.13
C ASP A 87 -14.42 -5.02 11.06
N HIS A 88 -14.67 -4.06 11.95
CA HIS A 88 -15.76 -4.14 12.92
C HIS A 88 -17.13 -3.92 12.28
N ILE A 89 -17.20 -3.23 11.14
CA ILE A 89 -18.45 -2.98 10.42
C ILE A 89 -18.93 -4.28 9.76
N GLU A 90 -18.01 -4.97 9.09
CA GLU A 90 -18.30 -6.23 8.38
C GLU A 90 -18.18 -7.48 9.27
N ASN A 91 -17.73 -7.31 10.52
CA ASN A 91 -17.49 -8.39 11.48
C ASN A 91 -16.58 -9.50 10.88
N ASN A 92 -15.47 -9.08 10.26
CA ASN A 92 -14.59 -9.96 9.49
C ASN A 92 -13.11 -9.70 9.80
N SER A 93 -12.34 -10.75 10.07
CA SER A 93 -10.89 -10.68 10.30
C SER A 93 -10.04 -11.00 9.07
N CYS A 94 -10.62 -11.53 8.01
CA CYS A 94 -9.91 -12.00 6.83
C CYS A 94 -9.70 -10.88 5.80
N ASN A 95 -9.15 -9.75 6.27
CA ASN A 95 -8.90 -8.57 5.45
C ASN A 95 -7.42 -8.24 5.39
N LEU A 96 -6.96 -7.84 4.20
CA LEU A 96 -5.60 -7.35 3.96
C LEU A 96 -5.63 -5.96 3.34
N ALA A 97 -4.69 -5.11 3.75
CA ALA A 97 -4.41 -3.82 3.15
C ALA A 97 -2.95 -3.77 2.67
N PHE A 98 -2.76 -3.55 1.38
CA PHE A 98 -1.48 -3.39 0.72
C PHE A 98 -1.15 -1.90 0.61
N ILE A 99 -0.10 -1.46 1.31
CA ILE A 99 0.38 -0.07 1.28
C ILE A 99 1.28 0.08 0.05
N TYR A 100 0.77 0.72 -1.00
CA TYR A 100 1.43 0.83 -2.30
C TYR A 100 1.65 2.31 -2.67
N GLY A 101 2.88 2.78 -2.48
CA GLY A 101 3.22 4.20 -2.59
C GLY A 101 2.37 5.02 -1.61
N ASP A 102 1.59 5.96 -2.15
CA ASP A 102 0.66 6.80 -1.37
C ASP A 102 -0.78 6.24 -1.37
N THR A 103 -0.99 5.05 -1.93
CA THR A 103 -2.32 4.42 -2.03
C THR A 103 -2.42 3.19 -1.14
N ILE A 104 -3.65 2.84 -0.76
CA ILE A 104 -3.96 1.65 0.02
C ILE A 104 -4.94 0.81 -0.80
N GLN A 105 -4.55 -0.43 -1.09
CA GLN A 105 -5.36 -1.38 -1.84
C GLN A 105 -5.82 -2.48 -0.89
N ARG A 106 -7.11 -2.82 -0.88
CA ARG A 106 -7.69 -3.72 0.13
C ARG A 106 -8.36 -4.92 -0.51
N ILE A 107 -8.39 -6.01 0.24
CA ILE A 107 -9.14 -7.21 -0.09
C ILE A 107 -9.66 -7.87 1.18
N GLY A 108 -10.95 -8.20 1.21
CA GLY A 108 -11.50 -9.24 2.09
C GLY A 108 -11.41 -10.57 1.33
N PHE A 109 -10.51 -11.46 1.75
CA PHE A 109 -10.16 -12.65 0.95
C PHE A 109 -10.92 -13.92 1.39
N ALA A 110 -11.59 -13.87 2.54
CA ALA A 110 -12.63 -14.81 2.93
C ALA A 110 -13.78 -14.00 3.55
N VAL A 111 -14.99 -14.20 3.04
CA VAL A 111 -16.17 -13.45 3.47
C VAL A 111 -17.13 -14.34 4.24
N ASN A 112 -17.87 -13.71 5.14
CA ASN A 112 -18.98 -14.34 5.82
C ASN A 112 -20.06 -14.70 4.79
N GLU A 113 -20.57 -15.93 4.83
CA GLU A 113 -21.63 -16.36 3.90
C GLU A 113 -22.97 -15.71 4.23
N THR A 114 -23.15 -15.31 5.49
CA THR A 114 -24.35 -14.64 6.00
C THR A 114 -23.96 -13.36 6.73
N ASP A 115 -24.62 -12.25 6.38
CA ASP A 115 -24.36 -10.93 6.98
C ASP A 115 -24.40 -10.98 8.51
N GLY A 116 -23.36 -10.42 9.15
CA GLY A 116 -23.23 -10.35 10.61
C GLY A 116 -22.84 -11.67 11.30
N VAL A 117 -22.77 -12.79 10.58
CA VAL A 117 -22.32 -14.09 11.12
C VAL A 117 -20.87 -14.32 10.72
N LYS A 118 -19.98 -14.44 11.72
CA LYS A 118 -18.57 -14.74 11.46
C LYS A 118 -18.41 -16.21 11.07
N THR A 119 -18.01 -16.50 9.83
CA THR A 119 -17.77 -17.87 9.33
C THR A 119 -16.29 -18.25 9.35
N TYR A 120 -15.42 -17.27 9.09
CA TYR A 120 -13.98 -17.45 9.02
C TYR A 120 -13.25 -16.51 9.96
N GLU A 121 -12.11 -16.96 10.48
CA GLU A 121 -11.20 -16.10 11.23
C GLU A 121 -9.73 -16.35 10.92
N ILE A 122 -8.86 -15.38 11.18
CA ILE A 122 -7.41 -15.66 11.17
C ILE A 122 -7.12 -16.73 12.22
N ALA A 123 -6.44 -17.81 11.82
CA ALA A 123 -6.17 -18.92 12.74
C ALA A 123 -5.22 -18.51 13.87
N ASP A 124 -5.36 -19.12 15.04
CA ASP A 124 -4.50 -18.83 16.19
C ASP A 124 -3.02 -19.04 15.83
N ASN A 125 -2.17 -18.06 16.16
CA ASN A 125 -0.74 -18.02 15.84
C ASN A 125 -0.40 -17.95 14.34
N SER A 126 -1.39 -17.81 13.46
CA SER A 126 -1.16 -17.45 12.06
C SER A 126 -0.45 -16.11 11.99
N ARG A 127 0.52 -16.00 11.09
CA ARG A 127 1.29 -14.78 10.85
C ARG A 127 1.29 -14.45 9.38
N LEU A 128 1.11 -13.18 9.08
CA LEU A 128 1.23 -12.66 7.74
C LEU A 128 2.71 -12.74 7.31
N THR A 129 2.98 -13.57 6.31
CA THR A 129 4.34 -13.77 5.82
C THR A 129 4.45 -13.28 4.39
N TYR A 130 5.42 -12.39 4.13
CA TYR A 130 5.70 -11.95 2.76
C TYR A 130 6.63 -12.93 2.06
N VAL A 131 6.23 -13.43 0.89
CA VAL A 131 6.95 -14.49 0.15
C VAL A 131 7.53 -14.04 -1.19
N GLY A 132 7.40 -12.75 -1.53
CA GLY A 132 7.94 -12.16 -2.77
C GLY A 132 6.90 -11.98 -3.87
N ASP A 133 7.24 -11.19 -4.89
CA ASP A 133 6.42 -10.92 -6.08
C ASP A 133 4.97 -10.48 -5.75
N GLY A 134 4.84 -9.66 -4.72
CA GLY A 134 3.55 -9.17 -4.23
C GLY A 134 2.71 -10.19 -3.46
N ALA A 135 3.22 -11.39 -3.19
CA ALA A 135 2.51 -12.44 -2.48
C ALA A 135 2.75 -12.43 -0.98
N VAL A 136 1.68 -12.67 -0.23
CA VAL A 136 1.68 -12.98 1.20
C VAL A 136 0.98 -14.31 1.46
N THR A 137 1.37 -14.96 2.54
CA THR A 137 0.67 -16.14 3.07
C THR A 137 0.12 -15.87 4.46
N THR A 138 -1.03 -16.47 4.75
CA THR A 138 -1.66 -16.49 6.07
C THR A 138 -2.61 -17.67 6.15
N SER A 139 -2.86 -18.18 7.35
CA SER A 139 -3.83 -19.25 7.60
C SER A 139 -5.11 -18.68 8.22
N ILE A 140 -6.24 -19.20 7.78
CA ILE A 140 -7.56 -18.94 8.37
C ILE A 140 -8.12 -20.22 8.97
N ARG A 141 -9.08 -20.06 9.87
CA ARG A 141 -9.88 -21.12 10.48
C ARG A 141 -11.33 -20.95 10.04
N GLU A 142 -11.94 -22.03 9.57
CA GLU A 142 -13.40 -22.13 9.49
C GLU A 142 -13.95 -22.40 10.89
N ILE A 143 -14.84 -21.53 11.39
CA ILE A 143 -15.24 -21.54 12.80
C ILE A 143 -16.03 -22.79 13.18
N ASP A 144 -16.90 -23.28 12.28
CA ASP A 144 -17.78 -24.41 12.56
C ASP A 144 -17.04 -25.76 12.57
N THR A 145 -16.08 -25.94 11.67
CA THR A 145 -15.33 -27.19 11.49
C THR A 145 -14.00 -27.19 12.24
N ASN A 146 -13.51 -26.01 12.62
CA ASN A 146 -12.16 -25.77 13.12
C ASN A 146 -11.05 -26.22 12.13
N GLU A 147 -11.39 -26.37 10.84
CA GLU A 147 -10.41 -26.64 9.79
C GLU A 147 -9.54 -25.41 9.55
N ILE A 148 -8.23 -25.62 9.41
CA ILE A 148 -7.26 -24.58 9.10
C ILE A 148 -6.92 -24.67 7.61
N ILE A 149 -7.05 -23.54 6.92
CA ILE A 149 -6.79 -23.43 5.49
C ILE A 149 -5.71 -22.37 5.29
N ASP A 150 -4.63 -22.76 4.63
CA ASP A 150 -3.55 -21.86 4.26
C ASP A 150 -3.94 -21.11 2.98
N TYR A 151 -3.69 -19.80 2.95
CA TYR A 151 -3.95 -18.96 1.80
C TYR A 151 -2.67 -18.28 1.33
N LYS A 152 -2.52 -18.21 0.01
CA LYS A 152 -1.61 -17.31 -0.68
C LYS A 152 -2.41 -16.24 -1.40
N ILE A 153 -2.13 -14.98 -1.07
CA ILE A 153 -2.76 -13.80 -1.67
C ILE A 153 -1.69 -13.02 -2.42
N THR A 154 -1.85 -12.88 -3.74
CA THR A 154 -0.88 -12.19 -4.61
C THR A 154 -1.46 -10.88 -5.11
N PHE A 155 -0.80 -9.78 -4.75
CA PHE A 155 -1.12 -8.45 -5.25
C PHE A 155 -0.35 -8.14 -6.53
N SER A 156 -1.02 -7.55 -7.50
CA SER A 156 -0.39 -6.95 -8.68
C SER A 156 -1.04 -5.62 -9.05
N TYR A 157 -0.26 -4.74 -9.68
CA TYR A 157 -0.72 -3.42 -10.10
C TYR A 157 -0.28 -3.11 -11.53
N ASP A 158 -1.24 -2.89 -12.41
CA ASP A 158 -1.01 -2.42 -13.77
C ASP A 158 -1.04 -0.88 -13.78
N LYS A 159 0.14 -0.28 -13.92
CA LYS A 159 0.30 1.18 -13.96
C LYS A 159 -0.36 1.81 -15.19
N SER A 160 -0.45 1.10 -16.31
CA SER A 160 -1.01 1.65 -17.56
C SER A 160 -2.51 1.89 -17.47
N THR A 161 -3.19 1.01 -16.73
CA THR A 161 -4.65 1.06 -16.51
C THR A 161 -5.00 1.54 -15.10
N SER A 162 -4.01 1.77 -14.24
CA SER A 162 -4.19 2.06 -12.81
C SER A 162 -5.05 1.01 -12.10
N THR A 163 -4.94 -0.25 -12.51
CA THR A 163 -5.78 -1.35 -12.01
C THR A 163 -5.01 -2.22 -11.03
N THR A 164 -5.62 -2.50 -9.90
CA THR A 164 -5.15 -3.49 -8.93
C THR A 164 -5.82 -4.83 -9.20
N ASN A 165 -5.05 -5.91 -9.16
CA ASN A 165 -5.59 -7.27 -9.17
C ASN A 165 -5.10 -8.04 -7.96
N PHE A 166 -5.97 -8.93 -7.46
CA PHE A 166 -5.66 -9.86 -6.40
C PHE A 166 -5.93 -11.29 -6.88
N GLU A 167 -4.94 -12.15 -6.73
CA GLU A 167 -5.13 -13.59 -6.87
C GLU A 167 -5.16 -14.21 -5.47
N VAL A 168 -6.23 -14.93 -5.15
CA VAL A 168 -6.42 -15.58 -3.85
C VAL A 168 -6.49 -17.08 -4.09
N VAL A 169 -5.54 -17.82 -3.52
CA VAL A 169 -5.45 -19.28 -3.68
C VAL A 169 -5.39 -19.92 -2.31
N ALA A 170 -6.34 -20.81 -2.03
CA ALA A 170 -6.24 -21.73 -0.91
C ALA A 170 -5.17 -22.78 -1.24
N GLU A 171 -4.11 -22.85 -0.45
CA GLU A 171 -3.11 -23.89 -0.55
C GLU A 171 -3.72 -25.22 -0.08
N LYS A 172 -3.39 -26.30 -0.77
CA LYS A 172 -3.90 -27.63 -0.39
C LYS A 172 -3.32 -27.97 1.00
N PRO A 173 -4.11 -28.57 1.90
CA PRO A 173 -3.60 -29.03 3.18
C PRO A 173 -2.36 -29.89 2.95
N THR A 174 -1.23 -29.49 3.52
CA THR A 174 -0.03 -30.31 3.53
C THR A 174 -0.33 -31.49 4.46
N LYS A 175 -0.64 -32.66 3.89
CA LYS A 175 -0.93 -33.88 4.64
C LYS A 175 0.22 -34.35 5.52
#